data_AF-A0AA97FF73-F1
#
_entry.id   AF-A0AA97FF73-F1
#
_cell.length_a   1.000
_cell.length_b   1.000
_cell.length_c   1.000
_cell.angle_alpha   90.00
_cell.angle_beta   90.00
_cell.angle_gamma   90.00
#
_symmetry.space_group_name_H-M   'P 1'
#
loop_
_entity.id
_entity.type
_entity.pdbx_description
1 polymer ?
#
loop_
_entity_poly.entity_id
_entity_poly.type
_entity_poly.pdbx_seq_one_letter_code
_entity_poly.pdbx_strand_id
1 'polypeptide(L)'
;MKQWLPEWDKVNFDEGQNQSRPGPHFYLFSMSAAQLRKLSAIYRRDTDSMTPRKDDLGIQRRHDKERSAEIRRYVAEGFPRSGLSDVQRKDPSNEGLRKPGWLPTAVVVNILETGDERNGRKIDADHAVRVQDSSDGSFSLLTLPEAIDEALPPIEVIDGQHRLFAFDDDDPNVADFELPVVAFHGLDISWQAYLFWTINIKPKKINASLAFDLYPLLREQDWLDSGDRILVYRESRAQELTEVLWATPESPWFKRINMLGGPRKENGPVTQAAFVRSLIASMVKPWEPSGRNRVGGIFGGTPNQNDGLAWSRLQQGAFLVTAWRLLAEAVQQSDCAWAAELRIQRAELEPADGDPAFSGGFSLLATDQGVRGFQSVVNDLCYIRQTKLGLTDWRDSGDLADVSAENVREVASTLPEPIHAFLKEIAAGLSTYDWRTSSFPNLPEQERLAKAALRGSGGYKELRDQLLAHLRKHGGEAVISAADELAGWA
;
A
#
# COMPACT_ATOMS: atom_id res chain seq x y z
N MET A 1 10.98 15.69 29.41
CA MET A 1 12.15 14.79 29.30
C MET A 1 13.12 15.34 28.28
N LYS A 2 14.42 15.44 28.60
CA LYS A 2 15.47 15.92 27.68
C LYS A 2 16.31 14.73 27.18
N GLN A 3 16.25 14.43 25.89
CA GLN A 3 17.08 13.39 25.25
C GLN A 3 17.91 13.93 24.07
N TRP A 4 17.87 15.24 23.82
CA TRP A 4 18.68 15.87 22.79
C TRP A 4 20.18 15.86 23.15
N LEU A 5 20.99 15.31 22.25
CA LEU A 5 22.45 15.31 22.31
C LEU A 5 23.03 16.29 21.28
N PRO A 6 24.18 16.92 21.54
CA PRO A 6 24.83 17.85 20.60
C PRO A 6 25.15 17.23 19.23
N GLU A 7 25.34 15.92 19.16
CA GLU A 7 25.57 15.19 17.91
C GLU A 7 24.41 15.34 16.92
N TRP A 8 23.18 15.54 17.41
CA TRP A 8 21.99 15.72 16.56
C TRP A 8 21.96 17.08 15.86
N ASP A 9 22.74 18.06 16.32
CA ASP A 9 22.86 19.36 15.65
C ASP A 9 23.61 19.27 14.32
N LYS A 10 24.21 18.10 14.02
CA LYS A 10 24.88 17.80 12.74
C LYS A 10 23.95 17.16 11.71
N VAL A 11 22.72 16.81 12.08
CA VAL A 11 21.72 16.25 11.17
C VAL A 11 21.27 17.35 10.20
N ASN A 12 21.12 17.02 8.93
CA ASN A 12 20.51 17.92 7.96
C ASN A 12 18.99 17.89 8.13
N PHE A 13 18.42 18.95 8.71
CA PHE A 13 16.98 19.10 8.86
C PHE A 13 16.43 19.85 7.64
N ASP A 14 15.88 19.10 6.68
CA ASP A 14 15.32 19.65 5.45
C ASP A 14 13.79 19.75 5.55
N GLU A 15 13.28 20.97 5.72
CA GLU A 15 11.83 21.25 5.73
C GLU A 15 11.15 20.83 4.42
N GLY A 16 11.86 20.87 3.29
CA GLY A 16 11.35 20.41 1.99
C GLY A 16 11.09 18.91 1.92
N GLN A 17 11.65 18.12 2.84
CA GLN A 17 11.40 16.68 3.00
C GLN A 17 10.54 16.36 4.23
N ASN A 18 9.91 17.36 4.85
CA ASN A 18 9.24 17.24 6.15
C ASN A 18 10.18 16.69 7.23
N GLN A 19 11.43 17.13 7.25
CA GLN A 19 12.42 16.78 8.28
C GLN A 19 12.77 18.04 9.09
N SER A 20 11.78 18.85 9.44
CA SER A 20 11.99 20.02 10.32
C SER A 20 12.68 19.60 11.61
N ARG A 21 13.42 20.52 12.23
CA ARG A 21 14.17 20.21 13.46
C ARG A 21 13.19 20.01 14.61
N PRO A 22 13.09 18.79 15.19
CA PRO A 22 12.15 18.54 16.26
C PRO A 22 12.61 19.17 17.57
N GLY A 23 11.67 19.40 18.49
CA GLY A 23 11.95 19.93 19.82
C GLY A 23 12.92 19.05 20.62
N PRO A 24 13.79 19.63 21.47
CA PRO A 24 14.78 18.87 22.25
C PRO A 24 14.17 18.08 23.43
N HIS A 25 12.87 18.27 23.67
CA HIS A 25 12.12 17.67 24.77
C HIS A 25 10.89 16.93 24.25
N PHE A 26 10.49 15.90 25.01
CA PHE A 26 9.17 15.27 24.90
C PHE A 26 8.57 15.15 26.30
N TYR A 27 7.27 14.93 26.37
CA TYR A 27 6.48 14.88 27.60
C TYR A 27 6.17 13.44 28.00
N LEU A 28 6.08 13.21 29.31
CA LEU A 28 5.67 11.95 29.91
C LEU A 28 4.56 12.25 30.92
N PHE A 29 3.38 11.65 30.74
CA PHE A 29 2.23 11.82 31.62
C PHE A 29 1.33 10.58 31.60
N SER A 30 0.33 10.52 32.46
CA SER A 30 -0.80 9.58 32.34
C SER A 30 -2.05 10.32 31.87
N MET A 31 -2.89 9.63 31.10
CA MET A 31 -4.17 10.15 30.62
C MET A 31 -5.15 9.00 30.51
N SER A 32 -6.44 9.25 30.74
CA SER A 32 -7.46 8.21 30.53
C SER A 32 -7.45 7.75 29.07
N ALA A 33 -7.57 6.45 28.86
CA ALA A 33 -7.59 5.87 27.51
C ALA A 33 -8.72 6.48 26.67
N ALA A 34 -9.88 6.71 27.27
CA ALA A 34 -11.03 7.34 26.63
C ALA A 34 -10.75 8.79 26.19
N GLN A 35 -10.12 9.61 27.04
CA GLN A 35 -9.75 10.99 26.68
C GLN A 35 -8.70 11.01 25.56
N LEU A 36 -7.66 10.17 25.65
CA LEU A 36 -6.61 10.10 24.65
C LEU A 36 -7.16 9.65 23.28
N ARG A 37 -8.09 8.70 23.29
CA ARG A 37 -8.81 8.22 22.11
C ARG A 37 -9.69 9.31 21.48
N LYS A 38 -10.39 10.10 22.29
CA LYS A 38 -11.19 11.25 21.84
C LYS A 38 -10.32 12.32 21.17
N LEU A 39 -9.18 12.67 21.78
CA LEU A 39 -8.25 13.69 21.27
C LEU A 39 -7.48 13.27 20.03
N SER A 40 -7.34 11.97 19.80
CA SER A 40 -6.69 11.42 18.61
C SER A 40 -7.66 11.03 17.49
N ALA A 41 -8.96 11.28 17.71
CA ALA A 41 -10.06 10.87 16.84
C ALA A 41 -9.95 9.42 16.35
N ILE A 42 -9.55 8.53 17.26
CA ILE A 42 -9.61 7.08 17.03
C ILE A 42 -11.07 6.61 16.85
N TYR A 43 -12.06 7.49 17.12
CA TYR A 43 -13.50 7.29 16.93
C TYR A 43 -14.17 8.39 16.08
N ARG A 44 -14.51 8.04 14.83
CA ARG A 44 -15.57 8.66 14.01
C ARG A 44 -15.82 7.82 12.74
N ARG A 45 -16.24 6.56 12.87
CA ARG A 45 -16.78 5.77 11.73
C ARG A 45 -17.88 4.82 12.20
N ASP A 46 -19.01 5.40 12.61
CA ASP A 46 -20.24 4.63 12.68
C ASP A 46 -20.61 4.12 11.29
N THR A 47 -20.89 2.83 11.24
CA THR A 47 -21.38 2.05 10.10
C THR A 47 -22.73 2.52 9.55
N ASP A 48 -23.37 3.54 10.14
CA ASP A 48 -24.72 4.01 9.78
C ASP A 48 -24.75 5.30 8.94
N SER A 49 -23.63 6.00 8.76
CA SER A 49 -23.60 7.21 7.91
C SER A 49 -23.13 6.88 6.49
N MET A 50 -24.07 6.84 5.54
CA MET A 50 -23.80 6.86 4.09
C MET A 50 -23.24 8.22 3.64
N THR A 51 -22.10 8.62 4.20
CA THR A 51 -21.36 9.82 3.79
C THR A 51 -19.93 9.45 3.41
N PRO A 52 -19.42 9.91 2.25
CA PRO A 52 -18.08 9.55 1.76
C PRO A 52 -16.99 9.89 2.77
N ARG A 53 -16.14 8.89 3.04
CA ARG A 53 -14.95 8.93 3.92
C ARG A 53 -13.90 9.88 3.35
N LYS A 54 -14.06 11.18 3.60
CA LYS A 54 -13.20 12.20 3.01
C LYS A 54 -11.86 12.38 3.72
N ASP A 55 -11.72 11.89 4.96
CA ASP A 55 -10.68 12.38 5.86
C ASP A 55 -10.05 11.27 6.70
N ASP A 56 -9.12 10.51 6.12
CA ASP A 56 -8.22 9.66 6.92
C ASP A 56 -6.77 10.02 6.62
N LEU A 57 -6.03 10.28 7.68
CA LEU A 57 -4.66 10.79 7.64
C LEU A 57 -3.62 9.79 7.15
N GLY A 58 -4.00 8.59 6.69
CA GLY A 58 -3.05 7.55 6.23
C GLY A 58 -2.05 7.03 7.28
N ILE A 59 -2.03 7.61 8.49
CA ILE A 59 -1.08 7.37 9.58
C ILE A 59 -1.62 6.37 10.62
N GLN A 60 -2.94 6.17 10.68
CA GLN A 60 -3.56 5.30 11.68
C GLN A 60 -3.66 3.84 11.19
N ARG A 61 -3.22 2.87 12.01
CA ARG A 61 -3.40 1.43 11.74
C ARG A 61 -4.90 1.15 11.62
N ARG A 62 -5.27 0.44 10.56
CA ARG A 62 -6.61 -0.11 10.41
C ARG A 62 -6.92 -1.03 11.60
N HIS A 63 -8.08 -0.85 12.21
CA HIS A 63 -8.47 -1.49 13.46
C HIS A 63 -8.57 -3.01 13.30
N ASP A 64 -7.71 -3.75 14.01
CA ASP A 64 -7.85 -5.20 14.19
C ASP A 64 -8.85 -5.46 15.33
N LYS A 65 -10.09 -5.83 14.95
CA LYS A 65 -11.19 -6.06 15.89
C LYS A 65 -10.91 -7.23 16.84
N GLU A 66 -10.27 -8.30 16.35
CA GLU A 66 -9.99 -9.48 17.16
C GLU A 66 -8.94 -9.16 18.23
N ARG A 67 -7.85 -8.51 17.83
CA ARG A 67 -6.79 -8.10 18.75
C ARG A 67 -7.25 -7.06 19.76
N SER A 68 -8.10 -6.12 19.36
CA SER A 68 -8.65 -5.11 20.28
C SER A 68 -9.62 -5.73 21.28
N ALA A 69 -10.42 -6.70 20.83
CA ALA A 69 -11.28 -7.50 21.72
C ALA A 69 -10.46 -8.34 22.71
N GLU A 70 -9.32 -8.91 22.27
CA GLU A 70 -8.40 -9.63 23.16
C GLU A 70 -7.79 -8.70 24.22
N ILE A 71 -7.32 -7.51 23.83
CA ILE A 71 -6.78 -6.52 24.78
C ILE A 71 -7.86 -6.09 25.77
N ARG A 72 -9.10 -5.88 25.31
CA ARG A 72 -10.23 -5.55 26.19
C ARG A 72 -10.48 -6.64 27.23
N ARG A 73 -10.48 -7.92 26.81
CA ARG A 73 -10.57 -9.05 27.72
C ARG A 73 -9.39 -9.09 28.69
N TYR A 74 -8.18 -8.80 28.22
CA TYR A 74 -6.99 -8.76 29.05
C TYR A 74 -7.09 -7.68 30.14
N VAL A 75 -7.54 -6.47 29.82
CA VAL A 75 -7.70 -5.38 30.79
C VAL A 75 -8.64 -5.79 31.94
N ALA A 76 -9.78 -6.42 31.61
CA ALA A 76 -10.79 -6.81 32.60
C ALA A 76 -10.47 -8.11 33.35
N GLU A 77 -9.86 -9.11 32.69
CA GLU A 77 -9.73 -10.47 33.23
C GLU A 77 -8.27 -10.93 33.46
N GLY A 78 -7.29 -10.23 32.90
CA GLY A 78 -5.87 -10.58 32.92
C GLY A 78 -5.53 -11.87 32.16
N PHE A 79 -4.25 -12.23 32.12
CA PHE A 79 -3.78 -13.52 31.57
C PHE A 79 -3.59 -14.54 32.71
N PRO A 80 -3.96 -15.83 32.56
CA PRO A 80 -4.35 -16.52 31.32
C PRO A 80 -5.84 -16.45 30.95
N ARG A 81 -6.70 -15.91 31.83
CA ARG A 81 -8.16 -15.97 31.65
C ARG A 81 -8.66 -15.31 30.36
N SER A 82 -8.06 -14.20 29.95
CA SER A 82 -8.38 -13.49 28.69
C SER A 82 -8.15 -14.29 27.41
N GLY A 83 -7.27 -15.30 27.43
CA GLY A 83 -6.98 -16.19 26.30
C GLY A 83 -7.83 -17.46 26.26
N LEU A 84 -8.74 -17.65 27.21
CA LEU A 84 -9.63 -18.81 27.25
C LEU A 84 -10.83 -18.63 26.31
N SER A 85 -11.31 -19.74 25.73
CA SER A 85 -12.57 -19.76 24.99
C SER A 85 -13.76 -19.41 25.90
N ASP A 86 -14.86 -18.96 25.30
CA ASP A 86 -16.09 -18.61 26.04
C ASP A 86 -16.61 -19.74 26.92
N VAL A 87 -16.47 -20.99 26.45
CA VAL A 87 -16.88 -22.19 27.20
C VAL A 87 -15.99 -22.36 28.44
N GLN A 88 -14.68 -22.23 28.28
CA GLN A 88 -13.72 -22.35 29.39
C GLN A 88 -13.86 -21.22 30.41
N ARG A 89 -14.20 -19.99 29.98
CA ARG A 89 -14.40 -18.86 30.90
C ARG A 89 -15.65 -18.97 31.76
N LYS A 90 -16.67 -19.69 31.30
CA LYS A 90 -17.90 -19.96 32.05
C LYS A 90 -17.77 -21.12 33.04
N ASP A 91 -16.69 -21.90 32.95
CA ASP A 91 -16.39 -22.97 33.90
C ASP A 91 -15.95 -22.37 35.25
N PRO A 92 -16.67 -22.62 36.35
CA PRO A 92 -16.32 -22.10 37.68
C PRO A 92 -14.92 -22.50 38.14
N SER A 93 -14.39 -23.64 37.68
CA SER A 93 -13.03 -24.08 38.03
C SER A 93 -11.94 -23.13 37.52
N ASN A 94 -12.25 -22.32 36.50
CA ASN A 94 -11.33 -21.35 35.90
C ASN A 94 -11.44 -19.94 36.53
N GLU A 95 -12.29 -19.73 37.54
CA GLU A 95 -12.44 -18.39 38.15
C GLU A 95 -11.12 -17.87 38.75
N GLY A 96 -10.35 -18.76 39.39
CA GLY A 96 -9.05 -18.44 40.00
C GLY A 96 -7.96 -17.99 39.02
N LEU A 97 -8.20 -18.13 37.71
CA LEU A 97 -7.29 -17.69 36.65
C LEU A 97 -7.37 -16.19 36.37
N ARG A 98 -8.33 -15.46 36.98
CA ARG A 98 -8.40 -14.00 36.85
C ARG A 98 -7.16 -13.35 37.45
N LYS A 99 -6.59 -12.37 36.75
CA LYS A 99 -5.42 -11.58 37.16
C LYS A 99 -5.62 -10.10 36.77
N PRO A 100 -4.85 -9.16 37.32
CA PRO A 100 -4.88 -7.77 36.85
C PRO A 100 -4.39 -7.65 35.41
N GLY A 101 -5.09 -6.85 34.59
CA GLY A 101 -4.74 -6.55 33.21
C GLY A 101 -3.92 -5.26 33.07
N TRP A 102 -2.66 -5.27 33.49
CA TRP A 102 -1.82 -4.06 33.45
C TRP A 102 -1.24 -3.81 32.06
N LEU A 103 -1.31 -2.55 31.60
CA LEU A 103 -0.69 -2.08 30.36
C LEU A 103 0.47 -1.12 30.69
N PRO A 104 1.65 -1.63 31.09
CA PRO A 104 2.75 -0.80 31.61
C PRO A 104 3.52 -0.03 30.52
N THR A 105 3.33 -0.38 29.25
CA THR A 105 4.03 0.26 28.14
C THR A 105 3.34 1.57 27.78
N ALA A 106 4.12 2.61 27.46
CA ALA A 106 3.55 3.89 27.06
C ALA A 106 2.91 3.85 25.67
N VAL A 107 1.86 4.63 25.45
CA VAL A 107 1.38 5.03 24.13
C VAL A 107 2.26 6.19 23.66
N VAL A 108 2.70 6.15 22.40
CA VAL A 108 3.54 7.21 21.82
C VAL A 108 2.69 8.07 20.91
N VAL A 109 2.67 9.37 21.14
CA VAL A 109 1.85 10.32 20.39
C VAL A 109 2.65 11.56 19.97
N ASN A 110 2.14 12.27 18.99
CA ASN A 110 2.54 13.62 18.62
C ASN A 110 1.38 14.59 18.92
N ILE A 111 1.69 15.73 19.51
CA ILE A 111 0.76 16.85 19.71
C ILE A 111 1.01 17.84 18.59
N LEU A 112 -0.04 18.18 17.84
CA LEU A 112 0.01 19.16 16.76
C LEU A 112 0.11 20.60 17.30
N GLU A 113 0.89 21.43 16.60
CA GLU A 113 1.04 22.86 16.90
C GLU A 113 0.03 23.70 16.12
N THR A 114 -0.42 24.82 16.70
CA THR A 114 -1.34 25.74 16.00
C THR A 114 -0.84 26.11 14.61
N GLY A 115 -1.65 25.87 13.58
CA GLY A 115 -1.29 26.11 12.19
C GLY A 115 -0.70 24.92 11.44
N ASP A 116 -0.36 23.82 12.12
CA ASP A 116 0.00 22.56 11.48
C ASP A 116 -1.08 22.14 10.49
N GLU A 117 -0.65 21.77 9.29
CA GLU A 117 -1.51 21.31 8.21
C GLU A 117 -1.35 19.81 7.99
N ARG A 118 -2.48 19.12 7.84
CA ARG A 118 -2.55 17.71 7.45
C ARG A 118 -3.68 17.53 6.45
N ASN A 119 -3.40 16.95 5.29
CA ASN A 119 -4.38 16.68 4.23
C ASN A 119 -5.27 17.90 3.89
N GLY A 120 -4.69 19.10 3.83
CA GLY A 120 -5.41 20.34 3.54
C GLY A 120 -6.24 20.92 4.70
N ARG A 121 -6.16 20.32 5.89
CA ARG A 121 -6.81 20.82 7.12
C ARG A 121 -5.76 21.39 8.07
N LYS A 122 -6.07 22.53 8.69
CA LYS A 122 -5.20 23.15 9.69
C LYS A 122 -5.77 22.98 11.08
N ILE A 123 -4.90 22.87 12.07
CA ILE A 123 -5.28 22.89 13.48
C ILE A 123 -5.46 24.35 13.93
N ASP A 124 -6.69 24.69 14.30
CA ASP A 124 -7.04 26.00 14.84
C ASP A 124 -6.57 26.15 16.29
N ALA A 125 -6.31 27.39 16.71
CA ALA A 125 -5.83 27.70 18.07
C ALA A 125 -6.79 27.29 19.20
N ASP A 126 -8.08 27.15 18.89
CA ASP A 126 -9.12 26.70 19.83
C ASP A 126 -9.22 25.18 19.91
N HIS A 127 -8.66 24.47 18.93
CA HIS A 127 -8.63 23.01 18.85
C HIS A 127 -7.25 22.42 19.20
N ALA A 128 -6.21 23.24 19.29
CA ALA A 128 -4.86 22.82 19.65
C ALA A 128 -4.71 22.57 21.16
N VAL A 129 -3.90 21.58 21.53
CA VAL A 129 -3.44 21.39 22.91
C VAL A 129 -2.44 22.49 23.24
N ARG A 130 -2.69 23.25 24.31
CA ARG A 130 -1.80 24.33 24.72
C ARG A 130 -0.77 23.81 25.71
N VAL A 131 0.50 24.03 25.40
CA VAL A 131 1.62 23.67 26.27
C VAL A 131 2.15 24.94 26.95
N GLN A 132 2.17 24.95 28.28
CA GLN A 132 2.77 26.02 29.07
C GLN A 132 3.88 25.45 29.94
N ASP A 133 5.12 25.77 29.62
CA ASP A 133 6.27 25.35 30.41
C ASP A 133 6.35 26.14 31.72
N SER A 134 6.76 25.47 32.80
CA SER A 134 7.08 26.13 34.06
C SER A 134 8.29 27.06 33.89
N SER A 135 8.41 28.06 34.75
CA SER A 135 9.49 29.05 34.69
C SER A 135 10.90 28.45 34.80
N ASP A 136 11.02 27.27 35.41
CA ASP A 136 12.25 26.49 35.57
C ASP A 136 12.38 25.33 34.54
N GLY A 137 11.39 25.14 33.66
CA GLY A 137 11.36 24.12 32.62
C GLY A 137 11.29 22.67 33.13
N SER A 138 10.93 22.47 34.40
CA SER A 138 10.86 21.14 35.03
C SER A 138 9.55 20.40 34.72
N PHE A 139 8.46 21.14 34.54
CA PHE A 139 7.14 20.61 34.19
C PHE A 139 6.47 21.47 33.13
N SER A 140 5.48 20.90 32.44
CA SER A 140 4.66 21.63 31.49
C SER A 140 3.19 21.32 31.77
N LEU A 141 2.37 22.37 31.77
CA LEU A 141 0.93 22.25 31.86
C LEU A 141 0.37 22.06 30.44
N LEU A 142 -0.23 20.90 30.20
CA LEU A 142 -0.98 20.63 28.98
C LEU A 142 -2.45 20.99 29.22
N THR A 143 -2.96 21.97 28.48
CA THR A 143 -4.38 22.34 28.49
C THR A 143 -5.05 21.75 27.25
N LEU A 144 -6.02 20.86 27.48
CA LEU A 144 -6.78 20.20 26.42
C LEU A 144 -7.89 21.11 25.89
N PRO A 145 -8.25 21.02 24.59
CA PRO A 145 -9.37 21.77 24.04
C PRO A 145 -10.71 21.25 24.58
N GLU A 146 -11.68 22.15 24.77
CA GLU A 146 -13.02 21.81 25.27
C GLU A 146 -13.90 21.13 24.20
N ALA A 147 -13.70 21.46 22.92
CA ALA A 147 -14.43 20.90 21.78
C ALA A 147 -13.46 20.34 20.73
N ILE A 148 -13.80 19.19 20.14
CA ILE A 148 -12.99 18.49 19.13
C ILE A 148 -13.86 18.16 17.90
N ASP A 149 -15.13 18.58 17.87
CA ASP A 149 -16.06 18.15 16.83
C ASP A 149 -15.77 18.83 15.48
N GLU A 150 -15.55 17.99 14.44
CA GLU A 150 -15.29 18.34 13.02
C GLU A 150 -13.91 18.92 12.67
N ALA A 151 -13.08 19.26 13.66
CA ALA A 151 -11.72 19.77 13.46
C ALA A 151 -10.67 18.67 13.21
N LEU A 152 -9.47 19.08 12.74
CA LEU A 152 -8.29 18.20 12.74
C LEU A 152 -7.97 17.80 14.20
N PRO A 153 -7.82 16.50 14.54
CA PRO A 153 -7.56 16.09 15.91
C PRO A 153 -6.19 16.60 16.38
N PRO A 154 -6.07 17.15 17.60
CA PRO A 154 -4.81 17.73 18.08
C PRO A 154 -3.72 16.70 18.43
N ILE A 155 -4.05 15.41 18.47
CA ILE A 155 -3.11 14.35 18.82
C ILE A 155 -3.05 13.29 17.71
N GLU A 156 -1.85 12.97 17.25
CA GLU A 156 -1.59 11.88 16.31
C GLU A 156 -0.93 10.71 17.05
N VAL A 157 -1.49 9.50 16.96
CA VAL A 157 -0.91 8.34 17.65
C VAL A 157 0.14 7.69 16.76
N ILE A 158 1.38 7.62 17.26
CA ILE A 158 2.53 6.99 16.60
C ILE A 158 2.58 5.49 16.96
N ASP A 159 2.46 5.12 18.23
CA ASP A 159 2.45 3.72 18.68
C ASP A 159 1.44 3.48 19.80
N GLY A 160 0.80 2.31 19.80
CA GLY A 160 -0.17 1.91 20.82
C GLY A 160 -1.64 2.01 20.41
N GLN A 161 -1.93 2.23 19.13
CA GLN A 161 -3.30 2.38 18.61
C GLN A 161 -4.22 1.19 18.99
N HIS A 162 -3.77 -0.08 18.88
CA HIS A 162 -4.57 -1.25 19.32
C HIS A 162 -4.93 -1.23 20.81
N ARG A 163 -4.09 -0.61 21.65
CA ARG A 163 -4.40 -0.45 23.07
C ARG A 163 -5.53 0.57 23.25
N LEU A 164 -5.53 1.66 22.49
CA LEU A 164 -6.62 2.65 22.53
C LEU A 164 -7.93 2.13 21.93
N PHE A 165 -7.88 1.31 20.88
CA PHE A 165 -9.07 0.65 20.32
C PHE A 165 -9.79 -0.27 21.31
N ALA A 166 -9.08 -0.83 22.29
CA ALA A 166 -9.67 -1.73 23.27
C ALA A 166 -10.69 -1.06 24.22
N PHE A 167 -10.64 0.27 24.39
CA PHE A 167 -11.45 1.01 25.36
C PHE A 167 -12.59 1.75 24.67
N ASP A 168 -13.82 1.23 24.72
CA ASP A 168 -14.98 1.95 24.17
C ASP A 168 -15.41 3.14 25.04
N ASP A 169 -15.91 4.21 24.41
CA ASP A 169 -16.34 5.44 25.09
C ASP A 169 -17.51 5.18 26.06
N ASP A 170 -18.24 4.09 25.83
CA ASP A 170 -19.43 3.68 26.57
C ASP A 170 -19.21 2.48 27.50
N ASP A 171 -17.96 2.03 27.73
CA ASP A 171 -17.71 0.99 28.74
C ASP A 171 -17.39 1.65 30.10
N PRO A 172 -18.40 1.82 31.00
CA PRO A 172 -18.20 2.47 32.29
C PRO A 172 -17.21 1.72 33.19
N ASN A 173 -16.92 0.44 32.91
CA ASN A 173 -16.01 -0.35 33.73
C ASN A 173 -14.54 0.00 33.53
N VAL A 174 -14.20 0.72 32.47
CA VAL A 174 -12.81 1.09 32.11
C VAL A 174 -12.64 2.57 31.79
N ALA A 175 -13.64 3.41 32.06
CA ALA A 175 -13.62 4.85 31.76
C ALA A 175 -12.45 5.60 32.44
N ASP A 176 -12.12 5.23 33.68
CA ASP A 176 -11.02 5.81 34.46
C ASP A 176 -9.68 5.07 34.27
N PHE A 177 -9.58 4.16 33.28
CA PHE A 177 -8.33 3.44 33.03
C PHE A 177 -7.30 4.35 32.37
N GLU A 178 -6.23 4.68 33.10
CA GLU A 178 -5.15 5.51 32.59
C GLU A 178 -4.06 4.70 31.87
N LEU A 179 -3.50 5.30 30.82
CA LEU A 179 -2.34 4.79 30.10
C LEU A 179 -1.16 5.74 30.30
N PRO A 180 0.08 5.21 30.44
CA PRO A 180 1.26 6.05 30.32
C PRO A 180 1.39 6.56 28.88
N VAL A 181 1.73 7.84 28.73
CA VAL A 181 1.82 8.54 27.44
C VAL A 181 3.19 9.19 27.31
N VAL A 182 3.86 8.91 26.20
CA VAL A 182 5.03 9.64 25.71
C VAL A 182 4.55 10.53 24.57
N ALA A 183 4.58 11.85 24.76
CA ALA A 183 4.09 12.80 23.78
C ALA A 183 5.22 13.69 23.25
N PHE A 184 5.39 13.69 21.94
CA PHE A 184 6.17 14.71 21.25
C PHE A 184 5.27 15.88 20.88
N HIS A 185 5.85 17.01 20.47
CA HIS A 185 5.13 18.23 20.13
C HIS A 185 5.71 18.80 18.84
N GLY A 186 4.85 19.04 17.85
CA GLY A 186 5.23 19.59 16.56
C GLY A 186 6.14 18.68 15.74
N LEU A 187 6.03 17.35 15.86
CA LEU A 187 6.80 16.47 14.97
C LEU A 187 6.23 16.48 13.56
N ASP A 188 7.11 16.76 12.60
CA ASP A 188 6.85 16.47 11.21
C ASP A 188 6.55 14.98 11.00
N ILE A 189 5.75 14.73 9.96
CA ILE A 189 5.25 13.41 9.63
C ILE A 189 6.39 12.40 9.32
N SER A 190 7.52 12.85 8.77
CA SER A 190 8.70 12.00 8.54
C SER A 190 9.32 11.51 9.85
N TRP A 191 9.38 12.36 10.88
CA TRP A 191 9.88 11.97 12.20
C TRP A 191 8.94 11.03 12.93
N GLN A 192 7.62 11.22 12.76
CA GLN A 192 6.64 10.26 13.27
C GLN A 192 6.82 8.88 12.62
N ALA A 193 7.04 8.83 11.30
CA ALA A 193 7.33 7.60 10.58
C ALA A 193 8.64 6.94 11.06
N TYR A 194 9.70 7.74 11.29
CA TYR A 194 10.96 7.27 11.86
C TYR A 194 10.77 6.65 13.26
N LEU A 195 10.02 7.31 14.14
CA LEU A 195 9.72 6.80 15.48
C LEU A 195 8.92 5.50 15.40
N PHE A 196 7.89 5.47 14.57
CA PHE A 196 7.11 4.24 14.34
C PHE A 196 8.01 3.07 13.92
N TRP A 197 8.88 3.29 12.94
CA TRP A 197 9.80 2.30 12.40
C TRP A 197 10.78 1.79 13.46
N THR A 198 11.41 2.71 14.20
CA THR A 198 12.42 2.37 15.21
C THR A 198 11.82 1.61 16.39
N ILE A 199 10.57 1.90 16.77
CA ILE A 199 9.86 1.23 17.85
C ILE A 199 9.40 -0.19 17.44
N ASN A 200 8.90 -0.35 16.21
CA ASN A 200 8.19 -1.57 15.80
C ASN A 200 9.04 -2.53 14.94
N ILE A 201 9.93 -2.03 14.09
CA ILE A 201 10.63 -2.85 13.08
C ILE A 201 12.05 -3.19 13.49
N LYS A 202 12.82 -2.22 14.00
CA LYS A 202 14.21 -2.48 14.45
C LYS A 202 14.31 -3.64 15.46
N PRO A 203 13.36 -3.84 16.40
CA PRO A 203 13.37 -4.98 17.31
C PRO A 203 12.80 -6.29 16.71
N LYS A 204 12.59 -6.40 15.39
CA LYS A 204 11.89 -7.51 14.69
C LYS A 204 10.49 -7.85 15.25
N LYS A 205 9.72 -6.85 15.70
CA LYS A 205 8.35 -7.09 16.22
C LYS A 205 7.29 -7.15 15.13
N ILE A 206 7.54 -6.52 13.97
CA ILE A 206 6.62 -6.48 12.82
C ILE A 206 7.43 -6.70 11.52
N ASN A 207 6.81 -7.30 10.49
CA ASN A 207 7.39 -7.42 9.15
C ASN A 207 7.61 -6.03 8.53
N ALA A 208 8.80 -5.77 7.96
CA ALA A 208 9.15 -4.51 7.31
C ALA A 208 8.14 -4.11 6.20
N SER A 209 7.64 -5.07 5.42
CA SER A 209 6.63 -4.85 4.38
C SER A 209 5.35 -4.22 4.95
N LEU A 210 4.87 -4.74 6.08
CA LEU A 210 3.72 -4.18 6.80
C LEU A 210 4.02 -2.76 7.32
N ALA A 211 5.26 -2.42 7.67
CA ALA A 211 5.61 -1.07 8.10
C ALA A 211 5.43 -0.01 6.99
N PHE A 212 5.82 -0.32 5.76
CA PHE A 212 5.66 0.58 4.61
C PHE A 212 4.21 0.67 4.11
N ASP A 213 3.37 -0.31 4.45
CA ASP A 213 1.92 -0.19 4.26
C ASP A 213 1.30 0.72 5.32
N LEU A 214 1.81 0.65 6.54
CA LEU A 214 1.34 1.46 7.68
C LEU A 214 1.85 2.90 7.64
N TYR A 215 3.01 3.15 7.06
CA TYR A 215 3.56 4.49 6.83
C TYR A 215 4.09 4.60 5.39
N PRO A 216 3.22 4.93 4.42
CA PRO A 216 3.62 5.11 3.02
C PRO A 216 4.76 6.10 2.83
N LEU A 217 4.83 7.13 3.66
CA LEU A 217 5.90 8.14 3.69
C LEU A 217 7.30 7.58 3.96
N LEU A 218 7.43 6.40 4.57
CA LEU A 218 8.72 5.70 4.67
C LEU A 218 9.32 5.38 3.30
N ARG A 219 8.52 5.38 2.22
CA ARG A 219 8.97 5.11 0.85
C ARG A 219 9.76 6.28 0.25
N GLU A 220 9.71 7.45 0.87
CA GLU A 220 10.25 8.72 0.36
C GLU A 220 11.41 9.24 1.22
N GLN A 221 11.86 8.45 2.21
CA GLN A 221 12.89 8.86 3.16
C GLN A 221 14.31 8.45 2.70
N ASP A 222 15.14 9.44 2.40
CA ASP A 222 16.53 9.27 1.92
C ASP A 222 17.40 8.35 2.80
N TRP A 223 17.15 8.30 4.12
CA TRP A 223 17.89 7.46 5.07
C TRP A 223 17.53 5.97 4.98
N LEU A 224 16.41 5.63 4.33
CA LEU A 224 16.11 4.25 3.94
C LEU A 224 16.71 3.90 2.57
N ASP A 225 16.89 4.88 1.67
CA ASP A 225 17.44 4.67 0.31
C ASP A 225 18.95 4.38 0.31
N SER A 226 19.65 4.76 1.36
CA SER A 226 21.11 4.66 1.45
C SER A 226 21.64 3.25 1.83
N GLY A 227 20.85 2.17 1.71
CA GLY A 227 21.35 0.80 1.96
C GLY A 227 20.51 -0.37 1.41
N ASP A 228 21.09 -1.58 1.49
CA ASP A 228 20.53 -2.88 1.02
C ASP A 228 19.09 -3.20 1.47
N ARG A 229 18.53 -2.45 2.44
CA ARG A 229 17.25 -2.73 3.09
C ARG A 229 16.01 -2.26 2.30
N ILE A 230 16.13 -1.22 1.47
CA ILE A 230 15.01 -0.80 0.59
C ILE A 230 14.81 -1.77 -0.58
N LEU A 231 15.90 -2.33 -1.11
CA LEU A 231 15.82 -3.39 -2.11
C LEU A 231 15.07 -4.60 -1.54
N VAL A 232 15.41 -5.03 -0.33
CA VAL A 232 14.73 -6.14 0.37
C VAL A 232 13.23 -5.88 0.57
N TYR A 233 12.82 -4.64 0.84
CA TYR A 233 11.40 -4.29 0.96
C TYR A 233 10.68 -4.32 -0.40
N ARG A 234 11.23 -3.68 -1.42
CA ARG A 234 10.62 -3.66 -2.76
C ARG A 234 10.51 -5.06 -3.33
N GLU A 235 11.50 -5.91 -3.05
CA GLU A 235 11.49 -7.34 -3.33
C GLU A 235 10.39 -8.07 -2.55
N SER A 236 10.30 -7.89 -1.23
CA SER A 236 9.25 -8.51 -0.40
C SER A 236 7.85 -8.11 -0.87
N ARG A 237 7.62 -6.82 -1.14
CA ARG A 237 6.33 -6.34 -1.65
C ARG A 237 6.02 -6.90 -3.03
N ALA A 238 6.97 -6.86 -3.95
CA ALA A 238 6.79 -7.42 -5.28
C ALA A 238 6.56 -8.94 -5.23
N GLN A 239 7.17 -9.63 -4.27
CA GLN A 239 6.93 -11.05 -4.00
C GLN A 239 5.48 -11.27 -3.53
N GLU A 240 5.02 -10.52 -2.53
CA GLU A 240 3.65 -10.60 -2.02
C GLU A 240 2.61 -10.32 -3.12
N LEU A 241 2.84 -9.31 -3.97
CA LEU A 241 1.97 -9.03 -5.12
C LEU A 241 2.01 -10.14 -6.19
N THR A 242 3.16 -10.78 -6.37
CA THR A 242 3.29 -11.95 -7.24
C THR A 242 2.50 -13.13 -6.69
N GLU A 243 2.55 -13.34 -5.37
CA GLU A 243 1.75 -14.36 -4.67
C GLU A 243 0.25 -14.08 -4.81
N VAL A 244 -0.20 -12.82 -4.72
CA VAL A 244 -1.61 -12.46 -4.99
C VAL A 244 -2.02 -12.85 -6.40
N LEU A 245 -1.22 -12.51 -7.42
CA LEU A 245 -1.50 -12.89 -8.81
C LEU A 245 -1.52 -14.42 -9.01
N TRP A 246 -0.75 -15.17 -8.24
CA TRP A 246 -0.69 -16.63 -8.31
C TRP A 246 -1.81 -17.33 -7.52
N ALA A 247 -2.24 -16.75 -6.40
CA ALA A 247 -3.18 -17.36 -5.46
C ALA A 247 -4.65 -16.97 -5.69
N THR A 248 -4.92 -15.89 -6.44
CA THR A 248 -6.28 -15.38 -6.66
C THR A 248 -6.92 -16.04 -7.89
N PRO A 249 -8.05 -16.76 -7.79
CA PRO A 249 -8.68 -17.45 -8.92
C PRO A 249 -9.06 -16.57 -10.12
N GLU A 250 -9.42 -15.30 -9.90
CA GLU A 250 -9.78 -14.34 -10.96
C GLU A 250 -8.56 -13.88 -11.76
N SER A 251 -7.35 -14.09 -11.23
CA SER A 251 -6.13 -13.74 -11.93
C SER A 251 -5.92 -14.72 -13.09
N PRO A 252 -5.60 -14.25 -14.31
CA PRO A 252 -5.21 -15.15 -15.40
C PRO A 252 -3.86 -15.85 -15.12
N TRP A 253 -3.17 -15.46 -14.06
CA TRP A 253 -1.94 -16.06 -13.54
C TRP A 253 -2.17 -17.03 -12.38
N PHE A 254 -3.43 -17.32 -12.02
CA PHE A 254 -3.76 -18.29 -10.97
C PHE A 254 -3.06 -19.62 -11.20
N LYS A 255 -2.20 -20.04 -10.27
CA LYS A 255 -1.35 -21.24 -10.34
C LYS A 255 -0.45 -21.34 -11.58
N ARG A 256 -0.20 -20.23 -12.28
CA ARG A 256 0.52 -20.19 -13.58
C ARG A 256 1.81 -19.39 -13.55
N ILE A 257 2.27 -19.02 -12.36
CA ILE A 257 3.60 -18.47 -12.10
C ILE A 257 4.47 -19.58 -11.51
N ASN A 258 5.69 -19.72 -12.03
CA ASN A 258 6.63 -20.72 -11.54
C ASN A 258 7.26 -20.25 -10.22
N MET A 259 6.62 -20.66 -9.11
CA MET A 259 6.96 -20.29 -7.73
C MET A 259 8.09 -21.12 -7.13
N LEU A 260 8.17 -22.42 -7.44
CA LEU A 260 9.06 -23.36 -6.75
C LEU A 260 10.39 -23.60 -7.47
N GLY A 261 10.56 -23.05 -8.69
CA GLY A 261 11.67 -23.40 -9.56
C GLY A 261 11.48 -24.81 -10.14
N GLY A 262 11.76 -24.97 -11.43
CA GLY A 262 11.54 -26.23 -12.16
C GLY A 262 11.21 -26.00 -13.63
N PRO A 263 10.97 -27.07 -14.42
CA PRO A 263 10.70 -26.96 -15.85
C PRO A 263 9.48 -26.06 -16.15
N ARG A 264 9.60 -25.17 -17.14
CA ARG A 264 8.53 -24.20 -17.52
C ARG A 264 7.20 -24.86 -17.91
N LYS A 265 7.23 -26.11 -18.38
CA LYS A 265 6.02 -26.84 -18.80
C LYS A 265 5.08 -27.20 -17.64
N GLU A 266 5.62 -27.44 -16.45
CA GLU A 266 4.83 -27.97 -15.31
C GLU A 266 4.45 -26.89 -14.30
N ASN A 267 5.24 -25.81 -14.20
CA ASN A 267 5.11 -24.81 -13.15
C ASN A 267 4.68 -23.42 -13.65
N GLY A 268 4.40 -23.27 -14.95
CA GLY A 268 4.02 -21.99 -15.57
C GLY A 268 5.17 -21.31 -16.33
N PRO A 269 4.85 -20.49 -17.36
CA PRO A 269 5.83 -20.08 -18.36
C PRO A 269 6.76 -18.94 -17.90
N VAL A 270 6.37 -18.20 -16.85
CA VAL A 270 7.12 -17.08 -16.28
C VAL A 270 7.46 -17.38 -14.81
N THR A 271 8.68 -17.08 -14.39
CA THR A 271 9.15 -17.35 -13.01
C THR A 271 8.72 -16.25 -12.04
N GLN A 272 8.60 -16.62 -10.76
CA GLN A 272 8.36 -15.65 -9.67
C GLN A 272 9.39 -14.52 -9.72
N ALA A 273 10.68 -14.86 -9.88
CA ALA A 273 11.75 -13.87 -9.97
C ALA A 273 11.60 -12.89 -11.15
N ALA A 274 11.01 -13.33 -12.27
CA ALA A 274 10.73 -12.45 -13.40
C ALA A 274 9.58 -11.48 -13.08
N PHE A 275 8.50 -11.95 -12.43
CA PHE A 275 7.42 -11.08 -11.94
C PHE A 275 7.92 -10.06 -10.91
N VAL A 276 8.70 -10.49 -9.93
CA VAL A 276 9.29 -9.62 -8.90
C VAL A 276 10.13 -8.52 -9.54
N ARG A 277 11.08 -8.87 -10.42
CA ARG A 277 11.89 -7.88 -11.15
C ARG A 277 11.06 -6.96 -12.03
N SER A 278 9.96 -7.47 -12.58
CA SER A 278 9.06 -6.69 -13.42
C SER A 278 8.33 -5.62 -12.61
N LEU A 279 7.73 -6.01 -11.48
CA LEU A 279 7.03 -5.12 -10.57
C LEU A 279 7.97 -4.05 -9.99
N ILE A 280 9.16 -4.44 -9.52
CA ILE A 280 10.16 -3.52 -8.95
C ILE A 280 10.50 -2.38 -9.90
N ALA A 281 10.56 -2.67 -11.20
CA ALA A 281 11.03 -1.72 -12.20
C ALA A 281 9.91 -1.22 -13.13
N SER A 282 8.65 -1.40 -12.72
CA SER A 282 7.46 -0.75 -13.25
C SER A 282 6.64 -0.15 -12.10
N MET A 283 5.74 -0.93 -11.51
CA MET A 283 4.74 -0.50 -10.54
C MET A 283 5.32 -0.08 -9.17
N VAL A 284 6.37 -0.75 -8.67
CA VAL A 284 7.01 -0.49 -7.35
C VAL A 284 8.31 0.32 -7.53
N LYS A 285 8.44 1.00 -8.66
CA LYS A 285 9.60 1.86 -8.95
C LYS A 285 9.49 3.16 -8.13
N PRO A 286 10.54 3.59 -7.41
CA PRO A 286 10.53 4.88 -6.74
C PRO A 286 10.47 6.00 -7.76
N TRP A 287 9.93 7.13 -7.33
CA TRP A 287 10.04 8.36 -8.10
C TRP A 287 11.39 9.03 -7.80
N GLU A 288 12.10 9.46 -8.84
CA GLU A 288 13.39 10.16 -8.71
C GLU A 288 13.27 11.57 -9.33
N PRO A 289 13.38 12.65 -8.52
CA PRO A 289 13.24 14.04 -9.00
C PRO A 289 14.23 14.42 -10.10
N SER A 290 15.43 13.83 -10.07
CA SER A 290 16.60 14.27 -10.82
C SER A 290 17.04 13.27 -11.92
N GLY A 291 16.25 12.22 -12.16
CA GLY A 291 16.60 11.11 -13.06
C GLY A 291 16.20 11.32 -14.52
N ARG A 292 16.80 10.51 -15.42
CA ARG A 292 16.45 10.46 -16.86
C ARG A 292 15.02 9.93 -17.14
N ASN A 293 14.36 9.31 -16.16
CA ASN A 293 12.99 8.82 -16.27
C ASN A 293 12.11 9.51 -15.22
N ARG A 294 11.32 10.50 -15.63
CA ARG A 294 10.45 11.28 -14.73
C ARG A 294 9.21 10.53 -14.21
N VAL A 295 8.90 9.37 -14.79
CA VAL A 295 7.75 8.54 -14.43
C VAL A 295 8.15 7.53 -13.35
N GLY A 296 7.52 7.61 -12.18
CA GLY A 296 7.65 6.67 -11.07
C GLY A 296 6.70 5.48 -11.21
N GLY A 297 6.67 4.63 -10.18
CA GLY A 297 5.72 3.54 -10.06
C GLY A 297 4.47 3.97 -9.27
N ILE A 298 3.27 3.59 -9.71
CA ILE A 298 2.02 3.90 -8.98
C ILE A 298 1.97 3.28 -7.56
N PHE A 299 2.80 2.28 -7.26
CA PHE A 299 2.97 1.72 -5.90
C PHE A 299 4.25 2.23 -5.20
N GLY A 300 5.02 3.09 -5.86
CA GLY A 300 6.34 3.54 -5.46
C GLY A 300 6.48 5.02 -5.09
N GLY A 301 5.42 5.85 -5.18
CA GLY A 301 5.42 7.27 -4.76
C GLY A 301 5.21 8.28 -5.89
N THR A 302 4.97 9.56 -5.57
CA THR A 302 4.58 10.61 -6.54
C THR A 302 5.41 11.90 -6.48
N PRO A 303 5.58 12.63 -7.61
CA PRO A 303 6.41 13.84 -7.73
C PRO A 303 6.03 15.05 -6.88
N ASN A 304 4.75 15.18 -6.50
CA ASN A 304 4.18 16.52 -6.27
C ASN A 304 3.57 16.79 -4.90
N GLN A 305 3.67 15.89 -3.92
CA GLN A 305 3.35 16.17 -2.51
C GLN A 305 3.57 14.93 -1.64
N ASN A 306 3.65 15.19 -0.34
CA ASN A 306 3.78 14.34 0.85
C ASN A 306 2.87 13.09 0.95
N ASP A 307 2.25 12.63 -0.13
CA ASP A 307 1.18 11.65 -0.15
C ASP A 307 1.30 10.73 -1.38
N GLY A 308 2.37 9.92 -1.45
CA GLY A 308 2.38 8.78 -2.38
C GLY A 308 1.10 7.93 -2.22
N LEU A 309 0.64 7.28 -3.31
CA LEU A 309 -0.59 6.47 -3.26
C LEU A 309 -0.58 5.50 -2.06
N ALA A 310 -1.42 5.79 -1.07
CA ALA A 310 -1.53 5.02 0.17
C ALA A 310 -2.42 3.78 -0.01
N TRP A 311 -2.32 3.12 -1.16
CA TRP A 311 -3.01 1.86 -1.42
C TRP A 311 -2.44 0.76 -0.53
N SER A 312 -3.33 0.04 0.15
CA SER A 312 -2.97 -1.17 0.87
C SER A 312 -2.52 -2.26 -0.10
N ARG A 313 -1.91 -3.33 0.42
CA ARG A 313 -1.57 -4.52 -0.39
C ARG A 313 -2.78 -5.13 -1.09
N LEU A 314 -3.94 -5.12 -0.42
CA LEU A 314 -5.20 -5.58 -1.02
C LEU A 314 -5.58 -4.74 -2.24
N GLN A 315 -5.48 -3.41 -2.16
CA GLN A 315 -5.76 -2.52 -3.29
C GLN A 315 -4.74 -2.67 -4.43
N GLN A 316 -3.45 -2.75 -4.10
CA GLN A 316 -2.41 -3.00 -5.11
C GLN A 316 -2.61 -4.35 -5.82
N GLY A 317 -2.91 -5.39 -5.06
CA GLY A 317 -3.24 -6.72 -5.56
C GLY A 317 -4.51 -6.73 -6.43
N ALA A 318 -5.59 -6.11 -5.94
CA ALA A 318 -6.86 -5.98 -6.65
C ALA A 318 -6.71 -5.21 -7.98
N PHE A 319 -5.92 -4.14 -7.99
CA PHE A 319 -5.60 -3.40 -9.21
C PHE A 319 -4.87 -4.28 -10.22
N LEU A 320 -3.81 -4.98 -9.79
CA LEU A 320 -3.04 -5.87 -10.66
C LEU A 320 -3.90 -7.01 -11.21
N VAL A 321 -4.68 -7.68 -10.35
CA VAL A 321 -5.60 -8.76 -10.75
C VAL A 321 -6.60 -8.23 -11.77
N THR A 322 -7.18 -7.05 -11.54
CA THR A 322 -8.16 -6.44 -12.45
C THR A 322 -7.53 -6.09 -13.80
N ALA A 323 -6.37 -5.42 -13.81
CA ALA A 323 -5.68 -5.05 -15.04
C ALA A 323 -5.34 -6.30 -15.89
N TRP A 324 -4.78 -7.34 -15.26
CA TRP A 324 -4.47 -8.58 -15.95
C TRP A 324 -5.71 -9.33 -16.45
N ARG A 325 -6.76 -9.40 -15.63
CA ARG A 325 -8.04 -10.02 -16.01
C ARG A 325 -8.64 -9.33 -17.24
N LEU A 326 -8.69 -8.00 -17.25
CA LEU A 326 -9.21 -7.23 -18.37
C LEU A 326 -8.42 -7.49 -19.66
N LEU A 327 -7.09 -7.58 -19.59
CA LEU A 327 -6.28 -7.96 -20.77
C LEU A 327 -6.57 -9.37 -21.24
N ALA A 328 -6.67 -10.34 -20.32
CA ALA A 328 -6.98 -11.72 -20.67
C ALA A 328 -8.35 -11.86 -21.33
N GLU A 329 -9.37 -11.18 -20.79
CA GLU A 329 -10.72 -11.11 -21.37
C GLU A 329 -10.71 -10.45 -22.75
N ALA A 330 -10.03 -9.31 -22.90
CA ALA A 330 -9.93 -8.60 -24.18
C ALA A 330 -9.19 -9.42 -25.23
N VAL A 331 -8.14 -10.16 -24.85
CA VAL A 331 -7.46 -11.11 -25.74
C VAL A 331 -8.40 -12.25 -26.11
N GLN A 332 -9.09 -12.85 -25.14
CA GLN A 332 -10.05 -13.93 -25.38
C GLN A 332 -11.16 -13.56 -26.36
N GLN A 333 -11.62 -12.31 -26.30
CA GLN A 333 -12.64 -11.77 -27.20
C GLN A 333 -12.07 -11.22 -28.51
N SER A 334 -10.74 -11.18 -28.68
CA SER A 334 -10.09 -10.65 -29.87
C SER A 334 -10.20 -11.63 -31.04
N ASP A 335 -10.71 -11.12 -32.17
CA ASP A 335 -10.75 -11.79 -33.47
C ASP A 335 -9.56 -11.43 -34.37
N CYS A 336 -8.56 -10.73 -33.83
CA CYS A 336 -7.36 -10.38 -34.59
C CYS A 336 -6.63 -11.64 -35.08
N ALA A 337 -6.05 -11.56 -36.27
CA ALA A 337 -5.40 -12.70 -36.94
C ALA A 337 -4.37 -13.41 -36.04
N TRP A 338 -3.54 -12.64 -35.32
CA TRP A 338 -2.53 -13.19 -34.41
C TRP A 338 -3.12 -14.11 -33.32
N ALA A 339 -4.28 -13.75 -32.77
CA ALA A 339 -4.93 -14.47 -31.68
C ALA A 339 -5.60 -15.75 -32.21
N ALA A 340 -6.29 -15.64 -33.36
CA ALA A 340 -6.89 -16.78 -34.04
C ALA A 340 -5.84 -17.82 -34.45
N GLU A 341 -4.72 -17.38 -35.00
CA GLU A 341 -3.61 -18.24 -35.40
C GLU A 341 -2.99 -18.99 -34.21
N LEU A 342 -2.79 -18.34 -33.06
CA LEU A 342 -2.29 -19.00 -31.85
C LEU A 342 -3.26 -20.06 -31.30
N ARG A 343 -4.57 -19.81 -31.40
CA ARG A 343 -5.61 -20.75 -30.99
C ARG A 343 -5.64 -21.99 -31.88
N ILE A 344 -5.51 -21.81 -33.19
CA ILE A 344 -5.39 -22.90 -34.17
C ILE A 344 -4.13 -23.73 -33.88
N GLN A 345 -2.98 -23.08 -33.71
CA GLN A 345 -1.70 -23.76 -33.50
C GLN A 345 -1.64 -24.60 -32.20
N ARG A 346 -2.32 -24.19 -31.12
CA ARG A 346 -2.36 -24.96 -29.85
C ARG A 346 -3.35 -26.12 -29.87
N ALA A 347 -4.45 -26.01 -30.63
CA ALA A 347 -5.38 -27.13 -30.82
C ALA A 347 -4.68 -28.39 -31.39
N GLU A 348 -3.54 -28.20 -32.07
CA GLU A 348 -2.74 -29.27 -32.65
C GLU A 348 -1.73 -29.92 -31.67
N LEU A 349 -1.40 -29.28 -30.53
CA LEU A 349 -0.23 -29.66 -29.71
C LEU A 349 -0.56 -30.15 -28.29
N GLU A 350 -1.33 -29.43 -27.46
CA GLU A 350 -1.75 -29.89 -26.10
C GLU A 350 -2.96 -29.06 -25.59
N PRO A 351 -4.07 -29.68 -25.10
CA PRO A 351 -5.13 -28.97 -24.39
C PRO A 351 -4.68 -28.72 -22.95
N ALA A 352 -4.35 -27.47 -22.64
CA ALA A 352 -4.16 -27.03 -21.25
C ALA A 352 -5.16 -25.89 -20.97
N ASP A 353 -5.45 -25.65 -19.70
CA ASP A 353 -6.44 -24.66 -19.30
C ASP A 353 -6.05 -23.23 -19.77
N GLY A 354 -7.05 -22.46 -20.23
CA GLY A 354 -6.92 -21.06 -20.62
C GLY A 354 -6.64 -20.79 -22.11
N ASP A 355 -6.88 -19.55 -22.55
CA ASP A 355 -6.75 -19.14 -23.96
C ASP A 355 -5.28 -19.22 -24.47
N PRO A 356 -4.99 -20.00 -25.53
CA PRO A 356 -3.69 -20.06 -26.20
C PRO A 356 -3.08 -18.69 -26.56
N ALA A 357 -3.90 -17.72 -26.96
CA ALA A 357 -3.43 -16.39 -27.33
C ALA A 357 -2.83 -15.63 -26.15
N PHE A 358 -3.26 -15.94 -24.92
CA PHE A 358 -2.72 -15.34 -23.69
C PHE A 358 -1.65 -16.24 -23.04
N SER A 359 -1.90 -17.55 -22.99
CA SER A 359 -1.19 -18.50 -22.13
C SER A 359 -0.21 -19.42 -22.86
N GLY A 360 -0.32 -19.50 -24.18
CA GLY A 360 0.45 -20.45 -24.99
C GLY A 360 1.93 -20.07 -25.08
N GLY A 361 2.80 -21.07 -25.28
CA GLY A 361 4.24 -20.88 -25.39
C GLY A 361 4.70 -20.02 -26.59
N PHE A 362 3.80 -19.77 -27.56
CA PHE A 362 4.03 -18.86 -28.67
C PHE A 362 3.47 -17.45 -28.44
N SER A 363 2.86 -17.16 -27.29
CA SER A 363 2.42 -15.84 -26.90
C SER A 363 3.49 -15.11 -26.10
N LEU A 364 3.78 -13.86 -26.47
CA LEU A 364 4.64 -12.96 -25.71
C LEU A 364 4.05 -12.63 -24.34
N LEU A 365 2.73 -12.69 -24.16
CA LEU A 365 2.07 -12.51 -22.86
C LEU A 365 2.47 -13.60 -21.85
N ALA A 366 2.88 -14.77 -22.35
CA ALA A 366 3.43 -15.87 -21.55
C ALA A 366 4.96 -15.77 -21.37
N THR A 367 5.59 -14.62 -21.64
CA THR A 367 7.03 -14.41 -21.41
C THR A 367 7.30 -13.29 -20.40
N ASP A 368 8.53 -13.26 -19.87
CA ASP A 368 8.95 -12.19 -18.97
C ASP A 368 8.95 -10.81 -19.66
N GLN A 369 9.15 -10.76 -20.98
CA GLN A 369 9.04 -9.51 -21.74
C GLN A 369 7.59 -9.03 -21.82
N GLY A 370 6.62 -9.90 -22.13
CA GLY A 370 5.21 -9.47 -22.17
C GLY A 370 4.70 -9.02 -20.82
N VAL A 371 5.05 -9.73 -19.75
CA VAL A 371 4.77 -9.31 -18.37
C VAL A 371 5.35 -7.93 -18.10
N ARG A 372 6.61 -7.70 -18.46
CA ARG A 372 7.28 -6.41 -18.26
C ARG A 372 6.68 -5.28 -19.10
N GLY A 373 6.39 -5.55 -20.37
CA GLY A 373 5.80 -4.60 -21.30
C GLY A 373 4.43 -4.14 -20.81
N PHE A 374 3.54 -5.09 -20.51
CA PHE A 374 2.19 -4.78 -20.03
C PHE A 374 2.21 -3.99 -18.71
N GLN A 375 2.95 -4.47 -17.70
CA GLN A 375 3.02 -3.78 -16.41
C GLN A 375 3.61 -2.38 -16.54
N SER A 376 4.62 -2.17 -17.39
CA SER A 376 5.20 -0.84 -17.61
C SER A 376 4.21 0.10 -18.30
N VAL A 377 3.49 -0.37 -19.32
CA VAL A 377 2.49 0.45 -20.03
C VAL A 377 1.33 0.84 -19.11
N VAL A 378 0.77 -0.12 -18.37
CA VAL A 378 -0.31 0.17 -17.42
C VAL A 378 0.17 1.15 -16.35
N ASN A 379 1.37 0.93 -15.79
CA ASN A 379 1.96 1.86 -14.83
C ASN A 379 2.05 3.27 -15.40
N ASP A 380 2.71 3.44 -16.54
CA ASP A 380 3.08 4.76 -17.04
C ASP A 380 1.83 5.58 -17.42
N LEU A 381 0.85 4.94 -18.06
CA LEU A 381 -0.40 5.61 -18.44
C LEU A 381 -1.25 5.97 -17.21
N CYS A 382 -1.34 5.08 -16.22
CA CYS A 382 -2.07 5.37 -14.98
C CYS A 382 -1.35 6.43 -14.14
N TYR A 383 -0.02 6.41 -14.11
CA TYR A 383 0.80 7.36 -13.35
C TYR A 383 0.60 8.79 -13.83
N ILE A 384 0.66 9.01 -15.15
CA ILE A 384 0.44 10.33 -15.73
C ILE A 384 -1.00 10.80 -15.54
N ARG A 385 -1.95 9.87 -15.58
CA ARG A 385 -3.37 10.16 -15.39
C ARG A 385 -3.81 10.12 -13.93
N GLN A 386 -2.91 10.00 -12.95
CA GLN A 386 -3.25 9.71 -11.56
C GLN A 386 -4.32 10.65 -10.98
N THR A 387 -4.21 11.95 -11.22
CA THR A 387 -5.14 12.97 -10.73
C THR A 387 -6.47 12.93 -11.48
N LYS A 388 -6.43 12.71 -12.80
CA LYS A 388 -7.63 12.63 -13.65
C LYS A 388 -8.43 11.34 -13.37
N LEU A 389 -7.74 10.27 -12.98
CA LEU A 389 -8.34 8.98 -12.61
C LEU A 389 -8.82 8.93 -11.16
N GLY A 390 -8.46 9.92 -10.33
CA GLY A 390 -8.76 9.89 -8.89
C GLY A 390 -8.14 8.68 -8.19
N LEU A 391 -6.91 8.28 -8.55
CA LEU A 391 -6.28 7.09 -7.96
C LEU A 391 -6.18 7.19 -6.43
N THR A 392 -5.98 8.39 -5.90
CA THR A 392 -5.94 8.70 -4.46
C THR A 392 -7.29 8.51 -3.77
N ASP A 393 -8.39 8.54 -4.53
CA ASP A 393 -9.76 8.51 -4.00
C ASP A 393 -10.25 7.07 -3.82
N TRP A 394 -9.59 6.10 -4.45
CA TRP A 394 -9.89 4.70 -4.20
C TRP A 394 -9.37 4.29 -2.81
N ARG A 395 -10.31 4.04 -1.89
CA ARG A 395 -10.06 3.58 -0.52
C ARG A 395 -10.86 2.31 -0.25
N ASP A 396 -10.23 1.37 0.45
CA ASP A 396 -10.81 0.09 0.88
C ASP A 396 -11.78 0.27 2.07
N SER A 397 -12.79 -0.59 2.20
CA SER A 397 -13.80 -0.59 3.27
C SER A 397 -13.19 -0.77 4.66
N GLY A 398 -12.00 -1.37 4.75
CA GLY A 398 -11.16 -1.38 5.95
C GLY A 398 -11.47 -2.49 6.96
N ASP A 399 -12.42 -3.39 6.64
CA ASP A 399 -12.76 -4.56 7.46
C ASP A 399 -11.89 -5.80 7.16
N LEU A 400 -11.03 -5.73 6.14
CA LEU A 400 -10.23 -6.85 5.63
C LEU A 400 -8.76 -6.70 6.07
N ALA A 401 -8.30 -7.57 6.98
CA ALA A 401 -6.96 -7.50 7.56
C ALA A 401 -5.93 -8.37 6.83
N ASP A 402 -6.35 -9.49 6.25
CA ASP A 402 -5.48 -10.45 5.57
C ASP A 402 -5.55 -10.33 4.04
N VAL A 403 -4.43 -10.64 3.36
CA VAL A 403 -4.35 -10.63 1.89
C VAL A 403 -4.80 -12.00 1.35
N SER A 404 -6.08 -12.33 1.54
CA SER A 404 -6.69 -13.53 0.97
C SER A 404 -7.27 -13.28 -0.43
N ALA A 405 -7.46 -14.34 -1.21
CA ALA A 405 -8.07 -14.24 -2.53
C ALA A 405 -9.50 -13.68 -2.48
N GLU A 406 -10.26 -14.00 -1.42
CA GLU A 406 -11.61 -13.48 -1.18
C GLU A 406 -11.58 -11.96 -0.98
N ASN A 407 -10.68 -11.48 -0.12
CA ASN A 407 -10.54 -10.06 0.19
C ASN A 407 -10.03 -9.28 -1.04
N VAL A 408 -9.11 -9.85 -1.81
CA VAL A 408 -8.63 -9.24 -3.06
C VAL A 408 -9.78 -9.09 -4.07
N ARG A 409 -10.65 -10.11 -4.18
CA ARG A 409 -11.84 -10.06 -5.05
C ARG A 409 -12.83 -8.98 -4.57
N GLU A 410 -13.09 -8.92 -3.28
CA GLU A 410 -13.98 -7.91 -2.71
C GLU A 410 -13.46 -6.50 -3.00
N VAL A 411 -12.18 -6.24 -2.72
CA VAL A 411 -11.57 -4.92 -2.99
C VAL A 411 -11.57 -4.62 -4.49
N ALA A 412 -11.30 -5.60 -5.36
CA ALA A 412 -11.38 -5.42 -6.82
C ALA A 412 -12.78 -5.01 -7.29
N SER A 413 -13.85 -5.45 -6.62
CA SER A 413 -15.22 -5.05 -6.94
C SER A 413 -15.53 -3.58 -6.61
N THR A 414 -14.72 -2.98 -5.74
CA THR A 414 -14.84 -1.55 -5.35
C THR A 414 -14.04 -0.60 -6.24
N LEU A 415 -13.34 -1.13 -7.26
CA LEU A 415 -12.49 -0.32 -8.13
C LEU A 415 -13.34 0.77 -8.83
N PRO A 416 -13.00 2.06 -8.67
CA PRO A 416 -13.76 3.15 -9.27
C PRO A 416 -13.90 3.01 -10.79
N GLU A 417 -15.09 3.34 -11.30
CA GLU A 417 -15.39 3.22 -12.72
C GLU A 417 -14.40 3.97 -13.64
N PRO A 418 -13.92 5.19 -13.32
CA PRO A 418 -12.91 5.86 -14.15
C PRO A 418 -11.61 5.04 -14.29
N ILE A 419 -11.18 4.37 -13.21
CA ILE A 419 -9.98 3.53 -13.21
C ILE A 419 -10.26 2.26 -14.01
N HIS A 420 -11.39 1.60 -13.74
CA HIS A 420 -11.79 0.36 -14.40
C HIS A 420 -11.96 0.56 -15.91
N ALA A 421 -12.68 1.61 -16.34
CA ALA A 421 -12.88 1.96 -17.74
C ALA A 421 -11.55 2.24 -18.45
N PHE A 422 -10.65 3.00 -17.81
CA PHE A 422 -9.34 3.29 -18.38
C PHE A 422 -8.48 2.02 -18.56
N LEU A 423 -8.45 1.13 -17.56
CA LEU A 423 -7.77 -0.17 -17.69
C LEU A 423 -8.38 -1.03 -18.81
N LYS A 424 -9.70 -0.98 -18.97
CA LYS A 424 -10.41 -1.70 -20.04
C LYS A 424 -10.07 -1.15 -21.43
N GLU A 425 -9.94 0.17 -21.58
CA GLU A 425 -9.48 0.78 -22.83
C GLU A 425 -8.03 0.41 -23.16
N ILE A 426 -7.13 0.38 -22.17
CA ILE A 426 -5.76 -0.11 -22.36
C ILE A 426 -5.79 -1.56 -22.83
N ALA A 427 -6.54 -2.43 -22.14
CA ALA A 427 -6.67 -3.83 -22.48
C ALA A 427 -7.22 -4.06 -23.90
N ALA A 428 -8.26 -3.32 -24.30
CA ALA A 428 -8.83 -3.38 -25.64
C ALA A 428 -7.84 -2.92 -26.72
N GLY A 429 -7.11 -1.82 -26.49
CA GLY A 429 -6.08 -1.38 -27.42
C GLY A 429 -4.95 -2.41 -27.55
N LEU A 430 -4.51 -2.99 -26.43
CA LEU A 430 -3.44 -3.99 -26.40
C LEU A 430 -3.87 -5.35 -26.97
N SER A 431 -5.14 -5.72 -26.93
CA SER A 431 -5.61 -7.00 -27.52
C SER A 431 -5.53 -7.01 -29.06
N THR A 432 -5.33 -5.85 -29.68
CA THR A 432 -5.11 -5.72 -31.13
C THR A 432 -3.63 -5.76 -31.52
N TYR A 433 -2.71 -5.70 -30.55
CA TYR A 433 -1.27 -5.83 -30.80
C TYR A 433 -0.91 -7.29 -31.12
N ASP A 434 0.04 -7.50 -32.04
CA ASP A 434 0.49 -8.84 -32.39
C ASP A 434 1.45 -9.42 -31.32
N TRP A 435 0.87 -10.19 -30.39
CA TRP A 435 1.59 -10.86 -29.31
C TRP A 435 2.30 -12.16 -29.70
N ARG A 436 2.36 -12.56 -30.99
CA ARG A 436 3.13 -13.76 -31.38
C ARG A 436 4.61 -13.59 -31.05
N THR A 437 5.24 -14.66 -30.54
CA THR A 437 6.70 -14.72 -30.36
C THR A 437 7.41 -14.93 -31.69
N SER A 438 8.72 -14.66 -31.75
CA SER A 438 9.56 -14.99 -32.92
C SER A 438 9.72 -16.49 -33.18
N SER A 439 9.27 -17.35 -32.26
CA SER A 439 9.24 -18.80 -32.46
C SER A 439 7.92 -19.29 -33.06
N PHE A 440 6.94 -18.41 -33.29
CA PHE A 440 5.69 -18.80 -33.93
C PHE A 440 5.98 -19.34 -35.36
N PRO A 441 5.41 -20.50 -35.74
CA PRO A 441 5.67 -21.09 -37.05
C PRO A 441 5.26 -20.18 -38.21
N ASN A 442 5.97 -20.29 -39.33
CA ASN A 442 5.61 -19.64 -40.60
C ASN A 442 5.48 -18.10 -40.56
N LEU A 443 6.11 -17.42 -39.60
CA LEU A 443 6.21 -15.96 -39.62
C LEU A 443 7.06 -15.49 -40.82
N PRO A 444 6.66 -14.39 -41.50
CA PRO A 444 7.52 -13.71 -42.45
C PRO A 444 8.88 -13.35 -41.81
N GLU A 445 9.98 -13.52 -42.56
CA GLU A 445 11.33 -13.40 -42.01
C GLU A 445 11.58 -12.03 -41.34
N GLN A 446 11.05 -10.96 -41.92
CA GLN A 446 11.14 -9.62 -41.35
C GLN A 446 10.42 -9.50 -40.00
N GLU A 447 9.21 -10.07 -39.88
CA GLU A 447 8.45 -10.09 -38.62
C GLU A 447 9.14 -10.96 -37.57
N ARG A 448 9.66 -12.12 -37.99
CA ARG A 448 10.40 -13.05 -37.14
C ARG A 448 11.63 -12.36 -36.53
N LEU A 449 12.40 -11.62 -37.33
CA LEU A 449 13.58 -10.86 -36.88
C LEU A 449 13.19 -9.73 -35.93
N ALA A 450 12.14 -8.95 -36.24
CA ALA A 450 11.65 -7.89 -35.37
C ALA A 450 11.22 -8.44 -33.99
N LYS A 451 10.46 -9.54 -33.98
CA LYS A 451 10.06 -10.22 -32.74
C LYS A 451 11.24 -10.90 -32.02
N ALA A 452 12.31 -11.27 -32.73
CA ALA A 452 13.51 -11.84 -32.13
C ALA A 452 14.35 -10.79 -31.39
N ALA A 453 14.33 -9.53 -31.86
CA ALA A 453 14.95 -8.40 -31.18
C ALA A 453 14.34 -8.11 -29.80
N LEU A 454 13.10 -8.55 -29.57
CA LEU A 454 12.45 -8.47 -28.26
C LEU A 454 13.01 -9.47 -27.24
N ARG A 455 13.92 -10.38 -27.60
CA ARG A 455 14.49 -11.33 -26.64
C ARG A 455 15.55 -10.67 -25.77
N GLY A 456 15.65 -11.11 -24.51
CA GLY A 456 16.66 -10.63 -23.57
C GLY A 456 16.30 -9.28 -22.92
N SER A 457 17.26 -8.68 -22.23
CA SER A 457 17.02 -7.49 -21.38
C SER A 457 16.76 -6.21 -22.18
N GLY A 458 17.32 -6.06 -23.38
CA GLY A 458 17.05 -4.94 -24.28
C GLY A 458 15.59 -4.92 -24.77
N GLY A 459 14.98 -6.09 -24.89
CA GLY A 459 13.61 -6.26 -25.36
C GLY A 459 12.54 -5.68 -24.43
N TYR A 460 12.84 -5.49 -23.14
CA TYR A 460 11.88 -4.87 -22.20
C TYR A 460 11.53 -3.44 -22.59
N LYS A 461 12.56 -2.64 -22.92
CA LYS A 461 12.37 -1.24 -23.33
C LYS A 461 11.70 -1.18 -24.70
N GLU A 462 12.23 -1.95 -25.65
CA GLU A 462 11.71 -1.98 -27.02
C GLU A 462 10.23 -2.38 -27.06
N LEU A 463 9.85 -3.45 -26.34
CA LEU A 463 8.44 -3.88 -26.29
C LEU A 463 7.56 -2.80 -25.66
N ARG A 464 7.99 -2.18 -24.55
CA ARG A 464 7.24 -1.06 -23.96
C ARG A 464 7.00 0.06 -24.97
N ASP A 465 8.05 0.46 -25.70
CA ASP A 465 7.96 1.54 -26.68
C ASP A 465 7.04 1.16 -27.86
N GLN A 466 7.10 -0.10 -28.33
CA GLN A 466 6.18 -0.63 -29.35
C GLN A 466 4.72 -0.64 -28.88
N LEU A 467 4.46 -1.07 -27.64
CA LEU A 467 3.10 -1.11 -27.08
C LEU A 467 2.52 0.30 -26.92
N LEU A 468 3.32 1.28 -26.45
CA LEU A 468 2.89 2.68 -26.37
C LEU A 468 2.61 3.27 -27.77
N ALA A 469 3.48 3.00 -28.75
CA ALA A 469 3.27 3.44 -30.13
C ALA A 469 2.02 2.80 -30.75
N HIS A 470 1.71 1.55 -30.40
CA HIS A 470 0.49 0.86 -30.81
C HIS A 470 -0.75 1.51 -30.19
N LEU A 471 -0.72 1.79 -28.88
CA LEU A 471 -1.82 2.44 -28.17
C LEU A 471 -2.10 3.86 -28.65
N ARG A 472 -1.10 4.62 -29.11
CA ARG A 472 -1.33 5.93 -29.77
C ARG A 472 -2.16 5.84 -31.05
N LYS A 473 -2.17 4.68 -31.71
CA LYS A 473 -2.90 4.45 -32.97
C LYS A 473 -4.23 3.74 -32.78
N HIS A 474 -4.30 2.86 -31.78
CA HIS A 474 -5.40 1.90 -31.62
C HIS A 474 -6.07 1.93 -30.24
N GLY A 475 -5.63 2.82 -29.33
CA GLY A 475 -6.26 3.01 -28.02
C GLY A 475 -7.54 3.85 -28.09
N GLY A 476 -8.29 3.88 -26.98
CA GLY A 476 -9.37 4.85 -26.78
C GLY A 476 -8.83 6.28 -26.64
N GLU A 477 -9.71 7.28 -26.76
CA GLU A 477 -9.33 8.71 -26.73
C GLU A 477 -8.52 9.06 -25.47
N ALA A 478 -8.93 8.55 -24.30
CA ALA A 478 -8.23 8.78 -23.05
C ALA A 478 -6.82 8.15 -23.03
N VAL A 479 -6.70 6.94 -23.59
CA VAL A 479 -5.42 6.20 -23.69
C VAL A 479 -4.46 6.87 -24.68
N ILE A 480 -4.95 7.27 -25.85
CA ILE A 480 -4.15 8.00 -26.86
C ILE A 480 -3.60 9.28 -26.23
N SER A 481 -4.48 10.08 -25.63
CA SER A 481 -4.08 11.34 -25.02
C SER A 481 -3.10 11.12 -23.86
N ALA A 482 -3.22 10.04 -23.07
CA ALA A 482 -2.24 9.69 -22.04
C ALA A 482 -0.87 9.27 -22.61
N ALA A 483 -0.88 8.49 -23.69
CA ALA A 483 0.34 8.03 -24.36
C ALA A 483 1.08 9.19 -25.05
N ASP A 484 0.36 10.20 -25.55
CA ASP A 484 0.95 11.43 -26.09
C ASP A 484 1.52 12.32 -24.98
N GLU A 485 0.81 12.47 -23.86
CA GLU A 485 1.30 13.19 -22.69
C GLU A 485 2.62 12.59 -22.16
N LEU A 486 2.71 11.25 -22.11
CA LEU A 486 3.93 10.52 -21.76
C LEU A 486 5.13 10.84 -22.65
N ALA A 487 4.92 11.23 -23.90
CA ALA A 487 6.02 11.63 -24.80
C ALA A 487 6.76 12.87 -24.27
N GLY A 488 6.05 13.76 -23.56
CA GLY A 488 6.62 14.97 -22.97
C GLY A 488 7.32 14.75 -21.63
N TRP A 489 7.24 13.54 -21.07
CA TRP A 489 7.89 13.14 -19.82
C TRP A 489 9.22 12.39 -20.04
N ALA A 490 9.46 11.91 -21.26
CA ALA A 490 10.71 11.30 -21.72
C ALA A 490 11.66 12.36 -22.27
#